data_AF-A0A2A3MNQ5-F1
#
_entry.id   AF-A0A2A3MNQ5-F1
#
_cell.length_a   1.000
_cell.length_b   1.000
_cell.length_c   1.000
_cell.angle_alpha   90.00
_cell.angle_beta   90.00
_cell.angle_gamma   90.00
#
_symmetry.space_group_name_H-M   'P 1'
#
loop_
_entity.id
_entity.type
_entity.pdbx_description
1 polymer ?
#
loop_
_entity_poly.entity_id
_entity_poly.type
_entity_poly.pdbx_seq_one_letter_code
_entity_poly.pdbx_strand_id
1 'polypeptide(L)'
;MRIIRTALPLILVTSVLTGCAGLQKTDWPLCAAGGALAGAAAGAFQTAAVAASLGGAVGVMAGAYCWVHGDGDDDGDGVKNSIDKCPDTPKGVQVDAT
;
A
#
# COMPACT_ATOMS: atom_id res chain seq x y z
N MET A 1 -27.47 15.17 6.92
CA MET A 1 -26.10 15.43 7.45
C MET A 1 -25.45 14.23 8.18
N ARG A 2 -26.20 13.29 8.79
CA ARG A 2 -25.64 12.07 9.40
C ARG A 2 -25.15 11.01 8.39
N ILE A 3 -25.83 10.90 7.24
CA ILE A 3 -25.50 9.90 6.20
C ILE A 3 -24.17 10.24 5.52
N ILE A 4 -23.90 11.52 5.23
CA ILE A 4 -22.62 11.95 4.63
C ILE A 4 -21.43 11.70 5.58
N ARG A 5 -21.61 11.89 6.89
CA ARG A 5 -20.56 11.66 7.89
C ARG A 5 -20.17 10.19 8.07
N THR A 6 -21.00 9.26 7.59
CA THR A 6 -20.78 7.80 7.75
C THR A 6 -20.51 7.12 6.41
N ALA A 7 -21.19 7.51 5.34
CA ALA A 7 -21.01 6.92 4.00
C ALA A 7 -19.73 7.39 3.30
N LEU A 8 -19.34 8.67 3.43
CA LEU A 8 -18.13 9.20 2.79
C LEU A 8 -16.83 8.51 3.27
N PRO A 9 -16.59 8.30 4.58
CA PRO A 9 -15.40 7.57 5.03
C PRO A 9 -15.44 6.10 4.64
N LEU A 10 -16.62 5.46 4.63
CA LEU A 10 -16.77 4.08 4.15
C LEU A 10 -16.36 3.95 2.68
N ILE A 11 -16.82 4.86 1.82
CA ILE A 11 -16.46 4.88 0.40
C ILE A 11 -14.94 5.10 0.24
N LEU A 12 -14.36 6.05 0.97
CA LEU A 12 -12.90 6.31 0.94
C LEU A 12 -12.07 5.13 1.42
N VAL A 13 -12.50 4.44 2.47
CA VAL A 13 -11.80 3.25 2.97
C VAL A 13 -11.89 2.11 1.95
N THR A 14 -13.06 1.90 1.34
CA THR A 14 -13.23 0.87 0.31
C THR A 14 -12.43 1.16 -0.97
N SER A 15 -12.32 2.42 -1.39
CA SER A 15 -11.53 2.78 -2.56
C SER A 15 -10.03 2.64 -2.30
N VAL A 16 -9.56 2.99 -1.09
CA VAL A 16 -8.16 2.79 -0.69
C VAL A 16 -7.81 1.29 -0.57
N LEU A 17 -8.70 0.47 0.00
CA LEU A 17 -8.49 -0.98 0.12
C LEU A 17 -8.45 -1.69 -1.24
N THR A 18 -9.25 -1.23 -2.22
CA THR A 18 -9.29 -1.84 -3.56
C THR A 18 -8.08 -1.44 -4.42
N GLY A 19 -7.42 -0.32 -4.11
CA GLY A 19 -6.27 0.21 -4.85
C GLY A 19 -4.95 -0.59 -4.71
N CYS A 20 -4.90 -1.62 -3.87
CA CYS A 20 -3.65 -2.32 -3.52
C CYS A 20 -3.34 -3.58 -4.36
N ALA A 21 -4.01 -3.81 -5.50
CA ALA A 21 -3.89 -5.05 -6.27
C ALA A 21 -2.54 -5.26 -7.02
N GLY A 22 -1.56 -4.36 -6.88
CA GLY A 22 -0.32 -4.35 -7.68
C GLY A 22 1.00 -4.37 -6.90
N LEU A 23 0.99 -4.50 -5.58
CA LEU A 23 2.14 -4.14 -4.73
C LEU A 23 3.39 -5.02 -4.95
N GLN A 24 4.54 -4.41 -5.17
CA GLN A 24 5.88 -5.03 -5.09
C GLN A 24 6.42 -4.96 -3.66
N LYS A 25 7.40 -5.83 -3.35
CA LYS A 25 8.16 -5.78 -2.10
C LYS A 25 8.88 -4.45 -1.90
N THR A 26 9.33 -3.83 -2.99
CA THR A 26 9.95 -2.50 -3.02
C THR A 26 8.99 -1.37 -2.65
N ASP A 27 7.68 -1.56 -2.82
CA ASP A 27 6.63 -0.58 -2.48
C ASP A 27 6.27 -0.55 -0.99
N TRP A 28 6.95 -1.33 -0.12
CA TRP A 28 6.64 -1.37 1.31
C TRP A 28 6.54 0.01 2.01
N PRO A 29 7.31 1.07 1.64
CA PRO A 29 7.16 2.39 2.26
C PRO A 29 5.84 3.05 1.86
N LEU A 30 5.42 2.86 0.60
CA LEU A 30 4.13 3.35 0.09
C LEU A 30 2.98 2.56 0.71
N CYS A 31 3.12 1.24 0.89
CA CYS A 31 2.15 0.44 1.65
C CYS A 31 2.03 0.92 3.10
N ALA A 32 3.15 1.17 3.76
CA ALA A 32 3.16 1.64 5.14
C ALA A 32 2.51 3.02 5.28
N ALA A 33 2.84 3.95 4.37
CA ALA A 33 2.23 5.27 4.31
C ALA A 33 0.73 5.18 4.00
N GLY A 34 0.33 4.37 3.01
CA GLY A 34 -1.06 4.15 2.64
C GLY A 34 -1.88 3.55 3.79
N GLY A 35 -1.34 2.53 4.45
CA GLY A 35 -1.93 1.94 5.65
C GLY A 35 -2.03 2.93 6.81
N ALA A 36 -1.02 3.78 7.00
CA ALA A 36 -1.04 4.80 8.05
C ALA A 36 -2.10 5.88 7.81
N LEU A 37 -2.21 6.35 6.57
CA LEU A 37 -3.23 7.32 6.17
C LEU A 37 -4.63 6.73 6.29
N ALA A 38 -4.83 5.49 5.85
CA ALA A 38 -6.11 4.80 5.96
C ALA A 38 -6.51 4.58 7.43
N GLY A 39 -5.59 4.09 8.26
CA GLY A 39 -5.80 3.91 9.70
C GLY A 39 -6.06 5.24 10.41
N ALA A 40 -5.36 6.31 10.04
CA ALA A 40 -5.57 7.63 10.62
C ALA A 40 -6.91 8.24 10.20
N ALA A 41 -7.31 8.13 8.93
CA ALA A 41 -8.61 8.57 8.45
C ALA A 41 -9.75 7.79 9.14
N ALA A 42 -9.55 6.48 9.37
CA ALA A 42 -10.46 5.65 10.14
C ALA A 42 -10.46 5.96 11.65
N GLY A 43 -9.42 6.60 12.21
CA GLY A 43 -9.43 7.01 13.61
C GLY A 43 -9.83 8.47 13.84
N ALA A 44 -9.79 9.30 12.80
CA ALA A 44 -10.05 10.75 12.87
C ALA A 44 -11.48 11.10 13.30
N PHE A 45 -12.42 10.17 13.17
CA PHE A 45 -13.79 10.36 13.64
C PHE A 45 -14.01 10.05 15.12
N GLN A 46 -13.02 9.49 15.84
CA GLN A 46 -13.10 9.23 17.27
C GLN A 46 -12.34 10.29 18.08
N THR A 47 -11.02 10.21 18.07
CA THR A 47 -10.12 11.15 18.76
C THR A 47 -8.77 11.20 18.02
N ALA A 48 -7.99 12.25 18.25
CA ALA A 48 -6.64 12.34 17.70
C ALA A 48 -5.73 11.18 18.16
N ALA A 49 -5.92 10.70 19.40
CA ALA A 49 -5.20 9.54 19.92
C ALA A 49 -5.55 8.26 19.15
N VAL A 50 -6.83 8.05 18.85
CA VAL A 50 -7.27 6.90 18.04
C VAL A 50 -6.74 7.01 16.61
N ALA A 51 -6.80 8.19 15.98
CA ALA A 51 -6.22 8.43 14.65
C ALA A 51 -4.73 8.07 14.60
N ALA A 52 -3.94 8.50 15.59
CA ALA A 52 -2.53 8.15 15.66
C ALA A 52 -2.31 6.65 15.88
N SER A 53 -3.07 6.03 16.79
CA SER A 53 -2.90 4.60 17.11
C SER A 53 -3.29 3.67 15.95
N LEU A 54 -4.42 3.92 15.29
CA LEU A 54 -4.87 3.14 14.14
C LEU A 54 -4.01 3.41 12.92
N GLY A 55 -3.57 4.66 12.70
CA GLY A 55 -2.61 4.97 11.65
C GLY A 55 -1.29 4.22 11.85
N GLY A 56 -0.71 4.28 13.05
CA GLY A 56 0.52 3.54 13.35
C GLY A 56 0.36 2.03 13.15
N ALA A 57 -0.70 1.44 13.72
CA ALA A 57 -0.91 -0.01 13.64
C ALA A 57 -1.18 -0.49 12.22
N VAL A 58 -2.09 0.17 11.49
CA VAL A 58 -2.44 -0.23 10.12
C VAL A 58 -1.28 0.04 9.16
N GLY A 59 -0.53 1.13 9.35
CA GLY A 59 0.67 1.41 8.56
C GLY A 59 1.77 0.37 8.74
N VAL A 60 2.10 0.02 9.98
CA VAL A 60 3.10 -1.03 10.26
C VAL A 60 2.66 -2.37 9.69
N MET A 61 1.39 -2.76 9.87
CA MET A 61 0.86 -4.02 9.35
C MET A 61 0.87 -4.05 7.82
N ALA A 62 0.49 -2.95 7.16
CA ALA A 62 0.50 -2.85 5.70
C ALA A 62 1.92 -2.91 5.12
N GLY A 63 2.87 -2.18 5.73
CA GLY A 63 4.28 -2.24 5.33
C GLY A 63 4.90 -3.63 5.52
N ALA A 64 4.66 -4.24 6.69
CA ALA A 64 5.14 -5.60 6.97
C ALA A 64 4.52 -6.63 6.02
N TYR A 65 3.23 -6.48 5.69
CA TYR A 65 2.57 -7.36 4.73
C TYR A 65 3.21 -7.27 3.34
N CYS A 66 3.46 -6.07 2.81
CA CYS A 66 4.15 -5.89 1.52
C CYS A 66 5.59 -6.40 1.55
N TRP A 67 6.30 -6.24 2.67
CA TRP A 67 7.66 -6.77 2.80
C TRP A 67 7.72 -8.30 2.72
N VAL A 68 6.74 -8.99 3.32
CA VAL A 68 6.73 -10.45 3.43
C VAL A 68 6.04 -11.14 2.25
N HIS A 69 4.97 -10.55 1.72
CA HIS A 69 4.14 -11.16 0.66
C HIS A 69 4.24 -10.45 -0.69
N GLY A 70 4.91 -9.30 -0.75
CA GLY A 70 5.17 -8.61 -2.00
C GLY A 70 6.16 -9.40 -2.85
N ASP A 71 5.90 -9.43 -4.15
CA ASP A 71 6.81 -10.02 -5.12
C ASP A 71 8.09 -9.17 -5.25
N GLY A 72 9.22 -9.82 -5.43
CA GLY A 72 10.53 -9.18 -5.51
C GLY A 72 10.79 -8.51 -6.86
N ASP A 73 11.90 -7.80 -6.91
CA ASP A 73 12.53 -7.21 -8.10
C ASP A 73 14.05 -7.24 -7.80
N ASP A 74 14.70 -8.33 -8.18
CA ASP A 74 16.07 -8.65 -7.75
C ASP A 74 17.13 -7.83 -8.50
N ASP A 75 16.89 -7.50 -9.77
CA ASP A 75 17.79 -6.70 -10.61
C ASP A 75 17.44 -5.20 -10.59
N GLY A 76 16.23 -4.84 -10.14
CA GLY A 76 15.78 -3.47 -9.93
C GLY A 76 15.39 -2.76 -11.22
N ASP A 77 14.87 -3.51 -12.20
CA ASP A 77 14.45 -3.01 -13.49
C ASP A 77 12.96 -2.54 -13.51
N GLY A 78 12.23 -2.79 -12.42
CA GLY A 78 10.82 -2.44 -12.26
C GLY A 78 9.83 -3.56 -12.60
N VAL A 79 10.32 -4.73 -13.02
CA VAL A 79 9.52 -5.92 -13.29
C VAL A 79 9.55 -6.85 -12.08
N LYS A 80 8.43 -7.52 -11.79
CA LYS A 80 8.38 -8.49 -10.70
C LYS A 80 9.11 -9.77 -11.09
N ASN A 81 9.87 -10.35 -10.17
CA ASN A 81 10.55 -11.64 -10.39
C ASN A 81 9.63 -12.75 -10.93
N SER A 82 8.33 -12.77 -10.57
CA SER A 82 7.39 -13.78 -11.09
C SER A 82 7.02 -13.65 -12.56
N ILE A 83 7.12 -12.45 -13.12
CA ILE A 83 6.81 -12.16 -14.53
C ILE A 83 8.05 -11.73 -15.33
N ASP A 84 9.18 -11.57 -14.65
CA ASP A 84 10.45 -11.22 -15.26
C ASP A 84 11.01 -12.42 -16.04
N LYS A 85 11.18 -12.21 -17.35
CA LYS A 85 11.74 -13.17 -18.29
C LYS A 85 13.25 -13.01 -18.43
N CYS A 86 13.81 -11.93 -17.90
CA CYS A 86 15.17 -11.44 -18.08
C CYS A 86 15.81 -11.08 -16.73
N PRO A 87 16.16 -12.05 -15.88
CA PRO A 87 16.60 -11.85 -14.48
C PRO A 87 17.93 -11.11 -14.27
N ASP A 88 18.56 -10.62 -15.33
CA ASP A 88 19.85 -9.92 -15.32
C ASP A 88 19.75 -8.59 -16.09
N THR A 89 18.59 -7.93 -16.06
CA THR A 89 18.39 -6.69 -16.79
C THR A 89 19.20 -5.57 -16.15
N PRO A 90 20.06 -4.87 -16.92
CA PRO A 90 20.80 -3.74 -16.37
C PRO A 90 19.85 -2.65 -15.89
N LYS A 91 20.11 -2.12 -14.69
CA LYS A 91 19.34 -1.01 -14.12
C LYS A 91 19.21 0.15 -15.10
N GLY A 92 17.97 0.61 -15.32
CA GLY A 92 17.64 1.74 -16.20
C GLY A 92 17.31 1.33 -17.65
N VAL A 93 17.37 0.05 -17.98
CA VAL A 93 16.77 -0.46 -19.22
C VAL A 93 15.27 -0.56 -18.99
N GLN A 94 14.47 0.08 -19.86
CA GLN A 94 13.02 -0.07 -19.82
C GLN A 94 12.65 -1.44 -20.36
N VAL A 95 12.11 -2.28 -19.49
CA VAL A 95 11.58 -3.59 -19.86
C VAL A 95 10.07 -3.47 -19.83
N ASP A 96 9.47 -3.63 -21.00
CA ASP A 96 8.02 -3.55 -21.14
C ASP A 96 7.40 -4.86 -20.65
N ALA A 97 6.45 -4.77 -19.72
CA ALA A 97 5.81 -5.93 -19.08
C ALA A 97 4.72 -6.55 -19.98
N THR A 98 5.00 -6.72 -21.28
CA THR A 98 4.05 -7.27 -22.27
C THR A 98 4.13 -8.81 -22.38
#